data_AF-B7JYF6-F1
#
_entry.id   AF-B7JYF6-F1
#
_cell.length_a   1.000
_cell.length_b   1.000
_cell.length_c   1.000
_cell.angle_alpha   90.00
_cell.angle_beta   90.00
_cell.angle_gamma   90.00
#
_symmetry.space_group_name_H-M   'P 1'
#
loop_
_entity.id
_entity.type
_entity.pdbx_description
1 polymer ?
#
loop_
_entity_poly.entity_id
_entity_poly.type
_entity_poly.pdbx_seq_one_letter_code
_entity_poly.pdbx_strand_id
1 'polypeptide(L)'
;MTISESTRRTIFEIFTEQKIPWHGYLGEMDFLTRLYDLTTIPSTDRRFPNADEDIRKHRLLSRDWEDDWIFYDERFGFQNGDEGLLLRFLCETIHPTVRPNPEEARYLLQQYNLLLAPEGYELFEQSQVAGRPIFSYRQVAPTGFQNILDNQDISQLSGENSEPILRTLARLFAREGAAIEVAILANSKPYIKEISDPFALKGDSSHGSYTLYLPIPSYLYNQVKQYIEEIEQRILDKIKPLLRTSSKQVDKVIVALALSEEKSKINWQEKAKGWLSGKKTTQPSLINADNLIAHDGLFFRSQPTIFLYEALKVFKVCFAPLPVLIKADEGEKTERSEPDFLIIKQGIMMAIQIKDTGLQKETPTDYNWLLNEGVYLENVEVSECDNQQKAKLCANRLMRIVDQLHQESLEE
;
A
#
# COMPACT_ATOMS: atom_id res chain seq x y z
N MET A 1 -4.73 16.16 -14.35
CA MET A 1 -6.15 15.79 -14.18
C MET A 1 -6.81 16.92 -13.42
N THR A 2 -7.87 17.47 -13.98
CA THR A 2 -8.55 18.69 -13.52
C THR A 2 -9.99 18.33 -13.20
N ILE A 3 -10.53 18.81 -12.07
CA ILE A 3 -11.93 18.53 -11.68
C ILE A 3 -12.85 19.25 -12.66
N SER A 4 -13.69 18.49 -13.38
CA SER A 4 -14.59 19.02 -14.41
C SER A 4 -15.60 20.03 -13.87
N GLU A 5 -16.01 20.98 -14.72
CA GLU A 5 -17.03 22.00 -14.38
C GLU A 5 -18.36 21.35 -13.96
N SER A 6 -18.75 20.24 -14.59
CA SER A 6 -19.93 19.46 -14.19
C SER A 6 -19.81 18.93 -12.76
N THR A 7 -18.66 18.38 -12.39
CA THR A 7 -18.42 17.89 -11.03
C THR A 7 -18.43 19.03 -10.01
N ARG A 8 -17.83 20.18 -10.35
CA ARG A 8 -17.86 21.39 -9.49
C ARG A 8 -19.30 21.85 -9.24
N ARG A 9 -20.11 21.96 -10.30
CA ARG A 9 -21.53 22.35 -10.18
C ARG A 9 -22.31 21.38 -9.30
N THR A 10 -22.17 20.07 -9.52
CA THR A 10 -22.87 19.06 -8.71
C THR A 10 -22.44 19.08 -7.25
N ILE A 11 -21.18 19.40 -6.95
CA ILE A 11 -20.73 19.62 -5.57
C ILE A 11 -21.46 20.81 -4.93
N PHE A 12 -21.66 21.91 -5.64
CA PHE A 12 -22.36 23.08 -5.12
C PHE A 12 -23.87 22.85 -4.96
N GLU A 13 -24.47 22.07 -5.86
CA GLU A 13 -25.88 21.63 -5.77
C GLU A 13 -26.20 20.92 -4.45
N ILE A 14 -25.24 20.19 -3.87
CA ILE A 14 -25.41 19.57 -2.54
C ILE A 14 -25.77 20.62 -1.47
N PHE A 15 -25.12 21.78 -1.51
CA PHE A 15 -25.36 22.84 -0.54
C PHE A 15 -26.66 23.60 -0.84
N THR A 16 -26.92 23.89 -2.11
CA THR A 16 -28.07 24.72 -2.50
C THR A 16 -29.40 23.96 -2.41
N GLU A 17 -29.47 22.74 -2.93
CA GLU A 17 -30.72 21.95 -2.94
C GLU A 17 -31.12 21.49 -1.54
N GLN A 18 -30.13 21.08 -0.74
CA GLN A 18 -30.38 20.59 0.62
C GLN A 18 -30.37 21.72 1.66
N LYS A 19 -30.14 22.96 1.23
CA LYS A 19 -30.02 24.16 2.08
C LYS A 19 -29.01 23.94 3.22
N ILE A 20 -27.91 23.26 2.92
CA ILE A 20 -26.83 23.03 3.88
C ILE A 20 -25.94 24.27 3.87
N PRO A 21 -25.74 24.96 5.02
CA PRO A 21 -24.83 26.08 5.09
C PRO A 21 -23.40 25.59 4.90
N TRP A 22 -22.72 26.09 3.87
CA TRP A 22 -21.34 25.73 3.55
C TRP A 22 -20.37 26.11 4.68
N HIS A 23 -20.65 27.22 5.36
CA HIS A 23 -19.93 27.72 6.54
C HIS A 23 -20.27 26.97 7.84
N GLY A 24 -21.18 25.99 7.81
CA GLY A 24 -21.58 25.20 8.96
C GLY A 24 -22.06 26.06 10.15
N TYR A 25 -21.51 25.80 11.33
CA TYR A 25 -21.81 26.52 12.57
C TYR A 25 -21.07 27.85 12.72
N LEU A 26 -20.11 28.15 11.85
CA LEU A 26 -19.42 29.44 11.85
C LEU A 26 -20.27 30.50 11.13
N GLY A 27 -19.90 31.77 11.25
CA GLY A 27 -20.36 32.79 10.30
C GLY A 27 -19.61 32.68 8.97
N GLU A 28 -20.21 33.18 7.87
CA GLU A 28 -19.58 33.19 6.55
C GLU A 28 -18.19 33.84 6.55
N MET A 29 -18.03 34.97 7.26
CA MET A 29 -16.74 35.65 7.40
C MET A 29 -15.72 34.84 8.18
N ASP A 30 -16.14 34.23 9.29
CA ASP A 30 -15.27 33.40 10.14
C ASP A 30 -14.83 32.12 9.41
N PHE A 31 -15.67 31.59 8.53
CA PHE A 31 -15.30 30.50 7.65
C PHE A 31 -14.29 30.95 6.59
N LEU A 32 -14.58 32.04 5.86
CA LEU A 32 -13.76 32.48 4.74
C LEU A 32 -12.36 32.92 5.17
N THR A 33 -12.24 33.57 6.32
CA THR A 33 -10.93 33.99 6.87
C THR A 33 -10.01 32.83 7.24
N ARG A 34 -10.55 31.60 7.35
CA ARG A 34 -9.74 30.38 7.54
C ARG A 34 -9.08 29.90 6.24
N LEU A 35 -9.62 30.31 5.09
CA LEU A 35 -9.14 29.92 3.76
C LEU A 35 -8.43 31.05 3.02
N TYR A 36 -8.80 32.30 3.29
CA TYR A 36 -8.37 33.47 2.51
C TYR A 36 -8.02 34.65 3.41
N ASP A 37 -7.03 35.44 3.00
CA ASP A 37 -6.87 36.80 3.52
C ASP A 37 -7.77 37.77 2.73
N LEU A 38 -9.01 37.94 3.21
CA LEU A 38 -10.04 38.76 2.56
C LEU A 38 -9.65 40.24 2.40
N THR A 39 -8.67 40.72 3.16
CA THR A 39 -8.19 42.11 3.06
C THR A 39 -7.32 42.35 1.83
N THR A 40 -6.75 41.27 1.28
CA THR A 40 -5.88 41.31 0.08
C THR A 40 -6.63 41.11 -1.23
N ILE A 41 -7.87 40.62 -1.16
CA ILE A 41 -8.71 40.36 -2.32
C ILE A 41 -9.48 41.64 -2.68
N PRO A 42 -9.43 42.12 -3.94
CA PRO A 42 -10.20 43.29 -4.36
C PRO A 42 -11.71 43.11 -4.20
N SER A 43 -12.42 44.20 -3.91
CA SER A 43 -13.90 44.21 -3.93
C SER A 43 -14.44 44.17 -5.35
N THR A 44 -15.61 43.57 -5.55
CA THR A 44 -16.39 43.70 -6.80
C THR A 44 -17.27 44.95 -6.80
N ASP A 45 -17.50 45.53 -5.62
CA ASP A 45 -18.12 46.84 -5.42
C ASP A 45 -17.07 47.93 -5.21
N ARG A 46 -16.88 48.78 -6.22
CA ARG A 46 -15.95 49.93 -6.20
C ARG A 46 -16.11 50.89 -5.00
N ARG A 47 -17.19 50.81 -4.23
CA ARG A 47 -17.38 51.59 -2.99
C ARG A 47 -16.50 51.09 -1.85
N PHE A 48 -16.05 49.84 -1.90
CA PHE A 48 -15.23 49.19 -0.87
C PHE A 48 -13.84 48.85 -1.42
N PRO A 49 -12.80 48.89 -0.57
CA PRO A 49 -11.42 48.64 -1.00
C PRO A 49 -11.11 47.15 -1.19
N ASN A 50 -11.78 46.25 -0.46
CA ASN A 50 -11.46 44.82 -0.43
C ASN A 50 -12.70 43.95 -0.21
N ALA A 51 -12.55 42.64 -0.43
CA ALA A 51 -13.61 41.66 -0.29
C ALA A 51 -14.15 41.58 1.14
N ASP A 52 -13.31 41.80 2.15
CA ASP A 52 -13.74 41.79 3.56
C ASP A 52 -14.84 42.84 3.86
N GLU A 53 -14.65 44.09 3.45
CA GLU A 53 -15.63 45.16 3.64
C GLU A 53 -16.89 44.97 2.79
N ASP A 54 -16.69 44.51 1.57
CA ASP A 54 -17.74 44.21 0.58
C ASP A 54 -18.70 43.13 1.07
N ILE A 55 -18.15 41.96 1.43
CA ILE A 55 -18.93 40.82 1.93
C ILE A 55 -19.63 41.20 3.24
N ARG A 56 -18.94 41.89 4.16
CA ARG A 56 -19.57 42.37 5.40
C ARG A 56 -20.77 43.27 5.12
N LYS A 57 -20.65 44.19 4.16
CA LYS A 57 -21.75 45.09 3.81
C LYS A 57 -22.93 44.30 3.27
N HIS A 58 -22.70 43.42 2.30
CA HIS A 58 -23.76 42.77 1.56
C HIS A 58 -24.37 41.57 2.30
N ARG A 59 -23.57 40.74 2.97
CA ARG A 59 -24.07 39.54 3.69
C ARG A 59 -24.53 39.80 5.11
N LEU A 60 -23.95 40.78 5.83
CA LEU A 60 -24.29 40.99 7.25
C LEU A 60 -25.19 42.20 7.47
N LEU A 61 -24.89 43.34 6.85
CA LEU A 61 -25.62 44.60 7.08
C LEU A 61 -26.87 44.72 6.19
N SER A 62 -26.73 44.51 4.88
CA SER A 62 -27.82 44.65 3.91
C SER A 62 -28.61 43.36 3.70
N ARG A 63 -27.93 42.20 3.71
CA ARG A 63 -28.49 40.86 3.41
C ARG A 63 -29.13 40.80 2.03
N ASP A 64 -28.45 41.35 1.03
CA ASP A 64 -28.93 41.52 -0.34
C ASP A 64 -28.22 40.61 -1.37
N TRP A 65 -27.37 39.69 -0.92
CA TRP A 65 -26.87 38.57 -1.74
C TRP A 65 -27.60 37.27 -1.37
N GLU A 66 -27.58 36.28 -2.26
CA GLU A 66 -28.12 34.94 -2.00
C GLU A 66 -27.19 34.11 -1.11
N ASP A 67 -27.66 33.02 -0.50
CA ASP A 67 -26.87 32.18 0.43
C ASP A 67 -25.76 31.36 -0.28
N ASP A 68 -25.89 31.19 -1.59
CA ASP A 68 -24.99 30.43 -2.45
C ASP A 68 -24.03 31.34 -3.26
N TRP A 69 -24.02 32.65 -2.97
CA TRP A 69 -23.24 33.67 -3.67
C TRP A 69 -21.78 33.27 -3.88
N ILE A 70 -21.19 32.59 -2.89
CA ILE A 70 -19.79 32.19 -2.87
C ILE A 70 -19.43 31.26 -4.04
N PHE A 71 -20.36 30.45 -4.53
CA PHE A 71 -20.11 29.47 -5.60
C PHE A 71 -20.01 30.12 -6.99
N TYR A 72 -20.47 31.36 -7.12
CA TYR A 72 -20.46 32.12 -8.38
C TYR A 72 -19.51 33.32 -8.35
N ASP A 73 -18.96 33.64 -7.18
CA ASP A 73 -18.02 34.74 -7.01
C ASP A 73 -16.62 34.38 -7.54
N GLU A 74 -16.24 35.04 -8.64
CA GLU A 74 -14.98 34.78 -9.34
C GLU A 74 -13.74 34.98 -8.45
N ARG A 75 -13.83 35.81 -7.40
CA ARG A 75 -12.70 36.08 -6.49
C ARG A 75 -12.19 34.81 -5.79
N PHE A 76 -13.05 33.81 -5.61
CA PHE A 76 -12.72 32.58 -4.89
C PHE A 76 -12.35 31.41 -5.82
N GLY A 77 -12.52 31.59 -7.14
CA GLY A 77 -12.00 30.66 -8.14
C GLY A 77 -12.65 29.28 -8.16
N PHE A 78 -13.87 29.13 -7.67
CA PHE A 78 -14.51 27.82 -7.57
C PHE A 78 -14.98 27.23 -8.91
N GLN A 79 -15.30 28.07 -9.89
CA GLN A 79 -15.70 27.63 -11.23
C GLN A 79 -14.48 27.33 -12.13
N ASN A 80 -13.52 28.26 -12.18
CA ASN A 80 -12.42 28.25 -13.16
C ASN A 80 -11.01 28.27 -12.53
N GLY A 81 -10.89 28.15 -11.21
CA GLY A 81 -9.63 28.23 -10.48
C GLY A 81 -9.03 26.89 -10.09
N ASP A 82 -7.87 26.97 -9.42
CA ASP A 82 -7.08 25.84 -8.92
C ASP A 82 -7.94 24.79 -8.18
N GLU A 83 -7.77 23.51 -8.51
CA GLU A 83 -8.43 22.40 -7.81
C GLU A 83 -8.11 22.43 -6.31
N GLY A 84 -6.89 22.85 -5.96
CA GLY A 84 -6.48 22.99 -4.57
C GLY A 84 -7.38 23.95 -3.78
N LEU A 85 -7.92 25.02 -4.39
CA LEU A 85 -8.85 25.93 -3.72
C LEU A 85 -10.17 25.22 -3.39
N LEU A 86 -10.75 24.52 -4.36
CA LEU A 86 -11.96 23.74 -4.15
C LEU A 86 -11.76 22.66 -3.09
N LEU A 87 -10.69 21.87 -3.20
CA LEU A 87 -10.43 20.76 -2.29
C LEU A 87 -10.17 21.26 -0.86
N ARG A 88 -9.44 22.37 -0.68
CA ARG A 88 -9.28 23.02 0.64
C ARG A 88 -10.61 23.50 1.20
N PHE A 89 -11.44 24.12 0.36
CA PHE A 89 -12.78 24.56 0.76
C PHE A 89 -13.64 23.38 1.23
N LEU A 90 -13.63 22.26 0.50
CA LEU A 90 -14.39 21.05 0.88
C LEU A 90 -13.85 20.41 2.16
N CYS A 91 -12.53 20.36 2.37
CA CYS A 91 -11.94 19.96 3.65
C CYS A 91 -12.43 20.84 4.79
N GLU A 92 -12.44 22.16 4.58
CA GLU A 92 -12.81 23.13 5.59
C GLU A 92 -14.29 23.06 5.93
N THR A 93 -15.18 22.81 4.96
CA THR A 93 -16.61 22.65 5.26
C THR A 93 -16.81 21.56 6.30
N ILE A 94 -16.18 20.40 6.15
CA ILE A 94 -16.30 19.25 7.06
C ILE A 94 -15.35 19.29 8.27
N HIS A 95 -14.61 20.39 8.45
CA HIS A 95 -13.71 20.53 9.59
C HIS A 95 -14.50 20.53 10.91
N PRO A 96 -14.04 19.88 12.01
CA PRO A 96 -14.81 19.75 13.25
C PRO A 96 -15.24 21.05 13.93
N THR A 97 -14.53 22.16 13.67
CA THR A 97 -14.89 23.51 14.13
C THR A 97 -16.04 24.10 13.30
N VAL A 98 -16.09 23.79 12.00
CA VAL A 98 -17.12 24.25 11.08
C VAL A 98 -18.36 23.39 11.19
N ARG A 99 -18.19 22.06 11.25
CA ARG A 99 -19.27 21.09 11.34
C ARG A 99 -19.03 20.10 12.48
N PRO A 100 -19.43 20.45 13.72
CA PRO A 100 -19.21 19.62 14.89
C PRO A 100 -20.07 18.35 14.94
N ASN A 101 -21.16 18.27 14.14
CA ASN A 101 -21.96 17.06 14.02
C ASN A 101 -21.24 16.03 13.14
N PRO A 102 -20.79 14.89 13.70
CA PRO A 102 -20.02 13.90 12.96
C PRO A 102 -20.82 13.23 11.85
N GLU A 103 -22.14 13.10 11.98
CA GLU A 103 -22.98 12.48 10.96
C GLU A 103 -23.13 13.38 9.73
N GLU A 104 -23.30 14.69 9.92
CA GLU A 104 -23.36 15.64 8.81
C GLU A 104 -22.01 15.77 8.09
N ALA A 105 -20.90 15.79 8.85
CA ALA A 105 -19.55 15.80 8.29
C ALA A 105 -19.29 14.52 7.48
N ARG A 106 -19.69 13.34 8.01
CA ARG A 106 -19.57 12.06 7.33
C ARG A 106 -20.42 11.99 6.06
N TYR A 107 -21.64 12.52 6.10
CA TYR A 107 -22.53 12.59 4.94
C TYR A 107 -21.87 13.37 3.79
N LEU A 108 -21.38 14.57 4.06
CA LEU A 108 -20.75 15.42 3.06
C LEU A 108 -19.44 14.81 2.52
N LEU A 109 -18.60 14.25 3.40
CA LEU A 109 -17.40 13.53 2.98
C LEU A 109 -17.72 12.41 1.98
N GLN A 110 -18.78 11.64 2.22
CA GLN A 110 -19.21 10.58 1.31
C GLN A 110 -19.65 11.16 -0.05
N GLN A 111 -20.46 12.21 -0.06
CA GLN A 111 -20.89 12.85 -1.31
C GLN A 111 -19.70 13.42 -2.10
N TYR A 112 -18.77 14.09 -1.42
CA TYR A 112 -17.58 14.63 -2.06
C TYR A 112 -16.73 13.52 -2.68
N ASN A 113 -16.43 12.46 -1.94
CA ASN A 113 -15.61 11.36 -2.46
C ASN A 113 -16.29 10.58 -3.59
N LEU A 114 -17.64 10.51 -3.62
CA LEU A 114 -18.36 9.93 -4.75
C LEU A 114 -18.16 10.73 -6.03
N LEU A 115 -18.14 12.06 -5.93
CA LEU A 115 -17.98 12.98 -7.07
C LEU A 115 -16.51 13.17 -7.48
N LEU A 116 -15.57 13.13 -6.52
CA LEU A 116 -14.15 13.37 -6.75
C LEU A 116 -13.39 12.12 -7.23
N ALA A 117 -13.82 10.92 -6.84
CA ALA A 117 -13.09 9.68 -7.17
C ALA A 117 -12.97 9.42 -8.70
N PRO A 118 -14.01 9.65 -9.53
CA PRO A 118 -13.88 9.57 -10.99
C PRO A 118 -12.89 10.58 -11.58
N GLU A 119 -12.68 11.72 -10.90
CA GLU A 119 -11.77 12.80 -11.29
C GLU A 119 -10.34 12.60 -10.74
N GLY A 120 -10.10 11.50 -10.01
CA GLY A 120 -8.78 11.16 -9.47
C GLY A 120 -8.42 11.87 -8.16
N TYR A 121 -9.42 12.29 -7.37
CA TYR A 121 -9.22 12.93 -6.07
C TYR A 121 -9.98 12.20 -4.96
N GLU A 122 -9.42 12.24 -3.75
CA GLU A 122 -10.04 11.70 -2.54
C GLU A 122 -9.74 12.63 -1.36
N LEU A 123 -10.76 12.92 -0.56
CA LEU A 123 -10.66 13.49 0.78
C LEU A 123 -10.47 12.35 1.77
N PHE A 124 -9.38 12.40 2.54
CA PHE A 124 -9.00 11.38 3.50
C PHE A 124 -8.72 12.00 4.87
N GLU A 125 -8.89 11.20 5.92
CA GLU A 125 -8.56 11.63 7.29
C GLU A 125 -7.03 11.73 7.43
N GLN A 126 -6.54 12.94 7.69
CA GLN A 126 -5.11 13.21 7.85
C GLN A 126 -4.67 13.09 9.31
N SER A 127 -5.50 13.59 10.23
CA SER A 127 -5.19 13.61 11.66
C SER A 127 -6.48 13.72 12.48
N GLN A 128 -6.34 13.72 13.81
CA GLN A 128 -7.45 13.98 14.72
C GLN A 128 -7.08 15.04 15.75
N VAL A 129 -8.04 15.88 16.11
CA VAL A 129 -7.94 16.82 17.23
C VAL A 129 -9.07 16.55 18.21
N ALA A 130 -8.72 16.21 19.46
CA ALA A 130 -9.67 15.83 20.51
C ALA A 130 -10.65 14.72 20.08
N GLY A 131 -10.16 13.72 19.34
CA GLY A 131 -10.95 12.60 18.83
C GLY A 131 -11.87 12.94 17.65
N ARG A 132 -11.73 14.15 17.05
CA ARG A 132 -12.49 14.56 15.87
C ARG A 132 -11.58 14.58 14.63
N PRO A 133 -12.01 14.00 13.50
CA PRO A 133 -11.18 13.86 12.30
C PRO A 133 -10.94 15.21 11.60
N ILE A 134 -9.70 15.43 11.16
CA ILE A 134 -9.30 16.52 10.27
C ILE A 134 -8.95 15.90 8.91
N PHE A 135 -9.55 16.44 7.86
CA PHE A 135 -9.43 15.90 6.51
C PHE A 135 -8.46 16.70 5.66
N SER A 136 -7.76 16.00 4.77
CA SER A 136 -6.95 16.58 3.69
C SER A 136 -7.34 15.88 2.38
N TYR A 137 -6.84 16.37 1.25
CA TYR A 137 -7.04 15.74 -0.05
C TYR A 137 -5.75 15.09 -0.58
N ARG A 138 -5.89 14.07 -1.43
CA ARG A 138 -4.81 13.47 -2.21
C ARG A 138 -5.28 13.10 -3.61
N GLN A 139 -4.33 12.96 -4.53
CA GLN A 139 -4.59 12.35 -5.83
C GLN A 139 -4.66 10.83 -5.68
N VAL A 140 -5.63 10.22 -6.36
CA VAL A 140 -5.83 8.78 -6.47
C VAL A 140 -5.98 8.40 -7.95
N ALA A 141 -5.72 7.14 -8.29
CA ALA A 141 -6.01 6.67 -9.64
C ALA A 141 -7.51 6.85 -9.91
N PRO A 142 -7.91 7.54 -11.00
CA PRO A 142 -9.32 7.72 -11.33
C PRO A 142 -10.04 6.39 -11.32
N THR A 143 -11.15 6.30 -10.60
CA THR A 143 -12.07 5.17 -10.75
C THR A 143 -12.84 5.33 -12.05
N GLY A 144 -12.15 5.16 -13.18
CA GLY A 144 -12.81 4.98 -14.46
C GLY A 144 -13.59 3.67 -14.42
N PHE A 145 -14.91 3.75 -14.58
CA PHE A 145 -15.73 2.57 -14.79
C PHE A 145 -15.43 2.03 -16.19
N GLN A 146 -14.77 0.89 -16.28
CA GLN A 146 -14.95 0.04 -17.45
C GLN A 146 -16.25 -0.73 -17.27
N ASN A 147 -17.17 -0.67 -18.24
CA ASN A 147 -18.22 -1.67 -18.37
C ASN A 147 -17.54 -3.02 -18.61
N ILE A 148 -17.20 -3.75 -17.54
CA ILE A 148 -16.55 -5.06 -17.65
C ILE A 148 -17.53 -6.12 -18.19
N LEU A 149 -18.82 -5.80 -18.35
CA LEU A 149 -19.87 -6.81 -18.56
C LEU A 149 -20.87 -6.48 -19.68
N ASP A 150 -20.49 -5.70 -20.69
CA ASP A 150 -21.33 -5.56 -21.90
C ASP A 150 -21.30 -6.83 -22.79
N ASN A 151 -20.50 -7.86 -22.45
CA ASN A 151 -20.55 -9.17 -23.08
C ASN A 151 -20.66 -10.29 -22.03
N GLN A 152 -21.82 -10.94 -22.03
CA GLN A 152 -22.30 -11.92 -21.05
C GLN A 152 -21.59 -13.28 -21.06
N ASP A 153 -20.26 -13.34 -20.86
CA ASP A 153 -19.62 -14.65 -20.69
C ASP A 153 -18.59 -14.72 -19.56
N ILE A 154 -19.06 -15.17 -18.40
CA ILE A 154 -18.23 -15.50 -17.23
C ILE A 154 -17.13 -16.51 -17.57
N SER A 155 -17.30 -17.34 -18.61
CA SER A 155 -16.28 -18.30 -19.04
C SER A 155 -14.98 -17.62 -19.47
N GLN A 156 -15.04 -16.35 -19.89
CA GLN A 156 -13.87 -15.59 -20.32
C GLN A 156 -13.11 -14.95 -19.16
N LEU A 157 -13.63 -14.98 -17.93
CA LEU A 157 -13.03 -14.40 -16.72
C LEU A 157 -11.90 -15.29 -16.13
N SER A 158 -10.96 -15.71 -16.97
CA SER A 158 -9.76 -16.46 -16.56
C SER A 158 -8.50 -15.73 -17.01
N GLY A 159 -7.39 -15.88 -16.26
CA GLY A 159 -6.13 -15.20 -16.59
C GLY A 159 -6.27 -13.68 -16.60
N GLU A 160 -5.69 -13.01 -17.59
CA GLU A 160 -5.68 -11.53 -17.68
C GLU A 160 -7.08 -10.90 -17.69
N ASN A 161 -8.10 -11.60 -18.20
CA ASN A 161 -9.47 -11.10 -18.27
C ASN A 161 -10.18 -11.03 -16.90
N SER A 162 -9.65 -11.72 -15.89
CA SER A 162 -10.18 -11.70 -14.52
C SER A 162 -9.67 -10.50 -13.70
N GLU A 163 -8.62 -9.84 -14.18
CA GLU A 163 -7.88 -8.79 -13.48
C GLU A 163 -8.76 -7.61 -13.02
N PRO A 164 -9.71 -7.09 -13.83
CA PRO A 164 -10.58 -6.01 -13.37
C PRO A 164 -11.49 -6.40 -12.20
N ILE A 165 -11.96 -7.65 -12.17
CA ILE A 165 -12.80 -8.18 -11.09
C ILE A 165 -11.97 -8.41 -9.84
N LEU A 166 -10.78 -9.03 -9.97
CA LEU A 166 -9.86 -9.20 -8.84
C LEU A 166 -9.47 -7.87 -8.22
N ARG A 167 -9.13 -6.88 -9.05
CA ARG A 167 -8.79 -5.53 -8.60
C ARG A 167 -9.95 -4.88 -7.85
N THR A 168 -11.17 -5.05 -8.33
CA THR A 168 -12.36 -4.53 -7.66
C THR A 168 -12.58 -5.21 -6.32
N LEU A 169 -12.50 -6.55 -6.26
CA LEU A 169 -12.61 -7.32 -5.03
C LEU A 169 -11.53 -6.93 -4.01
N ALA A 170 -10.27 -6.84 -4.45
CA ALA A 170 -9.15 -6.46 -3.59
C ALA A 170 -9.34 -5.06 -3.01
N ARG A 171 -9.81 -4.09 -3.81
CA ARG A 171 -10.14 -2.75 -3.33
C ARG A 171 -11.28 -2.76 -2.30
N LEU A 172 -12.31 -3.57 -2.52
CA LEU A 172 -13.41 -3.70 -1.56
C LEU A 172 -12.95 -4.28 -0.22
N PHE A 173 -12.11 -5.30 -0.24
CA PHE A 173 -11.54 -5.88 0.99
C PHE A 173 -10.54 -4.95 1.66
N ALA A 174 -9.71 -4.23 0.89
CA ALA A 174 -8.77 -3.25 1.45
C ALA A 174 -9.49 -2.13 2.21
N ARG A 175 -10.64 -1.66 1.71
CA ARG A 175 -11.49 -0.67 2.41
C ARG A 175 -12.06 -1.17 3.74
N GLU A 176 -12.13 -2.48 3.91
CA GLU A 176 -12.61 -3.14 5.14
C GLU A 176 -11.46 -3.55 6.07
N GLY A 177 -10.20 -3.27 5.71
CA GLY A 177 -9.03 -3.72 6.48
C GLY A 177 -8.79 -5.24 6.38
N ALA A 178 -9.41 -5.92 5.41
CA ALA A 178 -9.37 -7.37 5.27
C ALA A 178 -8.09 -7.83 4.52
N ALA A 179 -6.96 -7.80 5.22
CA ALA A 179 -5.63 -8.00 4.63
C ALA A 179 -5.41 -9.42 4.04
N ILE A 180 -6.02 -10.46 4.61
CA ILE A 180 -5.84 -11.85 4.17
C ILE A 180 -6.48 -12.06 2.80
N GLU A 181 -7.71 -11.58 2.60
CA GLU A 181 -8.42 -11.63 1.33
C GLU A 181 -7.67 -10.85 0.24
N VAL A 182 -7.15 -9.66 0.59
CA VAL A 182 -6.31 -8.87 -0.32
C VAL A 182 -5.06 -9.65 -0.72
N ALA A 183 -4.39 -10.30 0.23
CA ALA A 183 -3.20 -11.11 -0.05
C ALA A 183 -3.52 -12.30 -0.97
N ILE A 184 -4.64 -12.99 -0.76
CA ILE A 184 -5.08 -14.11 -1.62
C ILE A 184 -5.38 -13.62 -3.03
N LEU A 185 -6.14 -12.53 -3.18
CA LEU A 185 -6.48 -11.98 -4.50
C LEU A 185 -5.25 -11.46 -5.25
N ALA A 186 -4.28 -10.87 -4.55
CA ALA A 186 -3.05 -10.33 -5.15
C ALA A 186 -2.02 -11.42 -5.54
N ASN A 187 -1.99 -12.55 -4.83
CA ASN A 187 -1.03 -13.63 -5.08
C ASN A 187 -1.64 -14.83 -5.82
N SER A 188 -2.83 -14.66 -6.39
CA SER A 188 -3.54 -15.72 -7.12
C SER A 188 -3.44 -15.54 -8.64
N LYS A 189 -3.36 -16.66 -9.36
CA LYS A 189 -3.59 -16.73 -10.81
C LYS A 189 -4.98 -17.34 -11.06
N PRO A 190 -6.05 -16.54 -11.05
CA PRO A 190 -7.41 -17.05 -11.06
C PRO A 190 -7.80 -17.70 -12.39
N TYR A 191 -8.69 -18.68 -12.31
CA TYR A 191 -9.40 -19.22 -13.46
C TYR A 191 -10.79 -19.68 -13.05
N ILE A 192 -11.70 -19.70 -14.02
CA ILE A 192 -13.08 -20.13 -13.82
C ILE A 192 -13.33 -21.43 -14.57
N LYS A 193 -14.10 -22.34 -13.95
CA LYS A 193 -14.55 -23.59 -14.58
C LYS A 193 -16.05 -23.75 -14.41
N GLU A 194 -16.72 -24.10 -15.51
CA GLU A 194 -18.13 -24.49 -15.49
C GLU A 194 -18.27 -25.88 -14.86
N ILE A 195 -19.21 -26.00 -13.92
CA ILE A 195 -19.66 -27.28 -13.42
C ILE A 195 -20.84 -27.69 -14.29
N SER A 196 -20.61 -28.59 -15.23
CA SER A 196 -21.68 -29.30 -15.92
C SER A 196 -22.26 -30.34 -14.95
N ASP A 197 -23.55 -30.24 -14.63
CA ASP A 197 -24.25 -31.32 -13.94
C ASP A 197 -24.32 -32.54 -14.88
N PRO A 198 -23.69 -33.68 -14.53
CA PRO A 198 -23.74 -34.90 -15.35
C PRO A 198 -25.16 -35.43 -15.57
N PHE A 199 -26.12 -35.02 -14.73
CA PHE A 199 -27.51 -35.44 -14.75
C PHE A 199 -28.46 -34.40 -15.36
N ALA A 200 -27.96 -33.25 -15.82
CA ALA A 200 -28.79 -32.24 -16.47
C ALA A 200 -29.40 -32.80 -17.77
N LEU A 201 -30.73 -32.76 -17.86
CA LEU A 201 -31.47 -33.18 -19.05
C LEU A 201 -31.14 -32.23 -20.21
N LYS A 202 -30.85 -32.79 -21.40
CA LYS A 202 -30.67 -32.01 -22.63
C LYS A 202 -31.91 -31.14 -22.87
N GLY A 203 -31.76 -29.83 -22.69
CA GLY A 203 -32.84 -28.84 -22.90
C GLY A 203 -33.26 -28.10 -21.63
N ASP A 204 -32.75 -28.47 -20.46
CA ASP A 204 -32.89 -27.63 -19.28
C ASP A 204 -31.84 -26.51 -19.36
N SER A 205 -32.28 -25.25 -19.37
CA SER A 205 -31.40 -24.09 -19.28
C SER A 205 -30.89 -23.96 -17.84
N SER A 206 -30.18 -24.99 -17.37
CA SER A 206 -29.41 -24.91 -16.13
C SER A 206 -28.50 -23.71 -16.28
N HIS A 207 -28.73 -22.69 -15.46
CA HIS A 207 -27.88 -21.51 -15.41
C HIS A 207 -26.48 -22.04 -15.16
N GLY A 208 -25.55 -21.87 -16.11
CA GLY A 208 -24.21 -22.44 -16.01
C GLY A 208 -23.61 -22.04 -14.66
N SER A 209 -23.37 -23.04 -13.81
CA SER A 209 -22.78 -22.86 -12.49
C SER A 209 -21.27 -22.79 -12.65
N TYR A 210 -20.66 -21.70 -12.20
CA TYR A 210 -19.22 -21.51 -12.31
C TYR A 210 -18.55 -21.59 -10.94
N THR A 211 -17.36 -22.17 -10.92
CA THR A 211 -16.45 -22.12 -9.77
C THR A 211 -15.24 -21.26 -10.10
N LEU A 212 -14.97 -20.27 -9.25
CA LEU A 212 -13.75 -19.47 -9.29
C LEU A 212 -12.65 -20.18 -8.49
N TYR A 213 -11.54 -20.48 -9.14
CA TYR A 213 -10.36 -21.03 -8.49
C TYR A 213 -9.34 -19.92 -8.27
N LEU A 214 -8.77 -19.88 -7.07
CA LEU A 214 -7.74 -18.94 -6.63
C LEU A 214 -6.50 -19.71 -6.15
N PRO A 215 -5.62 -20.16 -7.07
CA PRO A 215 -4.38 -20.85 -6.70
C PRO A 215 -3.40 -19.88 -6.05
N ILE A 216 -2.97 -20.14 -4.82
CA ILE A 216 -2.04 -19.32 -4.05
C ILE A 216 -0.73 -20.06 -3.70
N PRO A 217 0.39 -19.36 -3.48
CA PRO A 217 1.65 -19.95 -3.06
C PRO A 217 1.57 -20.73 -1.74
N SER A 218 2.47 -21.70 -1.56
CA SER A 218 2.48 -22.60 -0.39
C SER A 218 2.69 -21.91 0.94
N TYR A 219 3.46 -20.82 1.00
CA TYR A 219 3.65 -20.04 2.21
C TYR A 219 2.33 -19.40 2.67
N LEU A 220 1.56 -18.83 1.73
CA LEU A 220 0.29 -18.18 2.03
C LEU A 220 -0.77 -19.21 2.39
N TYR A 221 -0.84 -20.33 1.64
CA TYR A 221 -1.74 -21.43 1.95
C TYR A 221 -1.54 -21.95 3.38
N ASN A 222 -0.29 -22.13 3.81
CA ASN A 222 0.02 -22.60 5.17
C ASN A 222 -0.46 -21.66 6.28
N GLN A 223 -0.49 -20.34 6.01
CA GLN A 223 -0.97 -19.34 6.95
C GLN A 223 -2.51 -19.33 7.05
N VAL A 224 -3.20 -19.58 5.93
CA VAL A 224 -4.67 -19.42 5.84
C VAL A 224 -5.45 -20.73 5.90
N LYS A 225 -4.79 -21.90 5.84
CA LYS A 225 -5.44 -23.23 5.76
C LYS A 225 -6.48 -23.52 6.84
N GLN A 226 -6.38 -22.90 8.02
CA GLN A 226 -7.35 -23.09 9.11
C GLN A 226 -8.63 -22.27 8.93
N TYR A 227 -8.60 -21.24 8.08
CA TYR A 227 -9.70 -20.29 7.86
C TYR A 227 -10.20 -20.30 6.41
N ILE A 228 -9.77 -21.27 5.61
CA ILE A 228 -9.91 -21.23 4.15
C ILE A 228 -11.38 -21.23 3.71
N GLU A 229 -12.23 -22.02 4.35
CA GLU A 229 -13.67 -22.12 4.04
C GLU A 229 -14.40 -20.80 4.34
N GLU A 230 -14.05 -20.13 5.46
CA GLU A 230 -14.60 -18.83 5.81
C GLU A 230 -14.18 -17.77 4.80
N ILE A 231 -12.90 -17.78 4.41
CA ILE A 231 -12.36 -16.84 3.42
C ILE A 231 -13.01 -17.06 2.04
N GLU A 232 -13.15 -18.30 1.59
CA GLU A 232 -13.83 -18.66 0.35
C GLU A 232 -15.26 -18.11 0.32
N GLN A 233 -16.00 -18.27 1.43
CA GLN A 233 -17.36 -17.78 1.55
C GLN A 233 -17.42 -16.24 1.51
N ARG A 234 -16.51 -15.56 2.21
CA ARG A 234 -16.42 -14.09 2.19
C ARG A 234 -16.16 -13.55 0.79
N ILE A 235 -15.26 -14.18 0.03
CA ILE A 235 -14.95 -13.80 -1.35
C ILE A 235 -16.17 -14.07 -2.25
N LEU A 236 -16.84 -15.22 -2.09
CA LEU A 236 -18.04 -15.59 -2.82
C LEU A 236 -19.18 -14.56 -2.63
N ASP A 237 -19.43 -14.15 -1.38
CA ASP A 237 -20.49 -13.19 -1.10
C ASP A 237 -20.17 -11.79 -1.65
N LYS A 238 -18.88 -11.47 -1.82
CA LYS A 238 -18.44 -10.21 -2.42
C LYS A 238 -18.47 -10.20 -3.95
N ILE A 239 -18.24 -11.34 -4.60
CA ILE A 239 -18.26 -11.43 -6.06
C ILE A 239 -19.68 -11.50 -6.62
N LYS A 240 -20.65 -12.06 -5.87
CA LYS A 240 -22.06 -12.14 -6.28
C LYS A 240 -22.65 -10.77 -6.69
N PRO A 241 -22.52 -9.67 -5.92
CA PRO A 241 -22.95 -8.34 -6.32
C PRO A 241 -22.31 -7.83 -7.62
N LEU A 242 -21.03 -8.16 -7.85
CA LEU A 242 -20.28 -7.70 -9.03
C LEU A 242 -20.78 -8.37 -10.32
N LEU A 243 -21.35 -9.56 -10.21
CA LEU A 243 -21.82 -10.37 -11.35
C LEU A 243 -23.34 -10.29 -11.54
N ARG A 244 -24.05 -9.39 -10.84
CA ARG A 244 -25.52 -9.26 -10.92
C ARG A 244 -26.07 -8.99 -12.31
N THR A 245 -25.28 -8.39 -13.19
CA THR A 245 -25.69 -8.09 -14.57
C THR A 245 -25.45 -9.25 -15.54
N SER A 246 -24.81 -10.34 -15.08
CA SER A 246 -24.58 -11.54 -15.87
C SER A 246 -25.75 -12.53 -15.75
N SER A 247 -26.04 -13.24 -16.85
CA SER A 247 -27.00 -14.35 -16.86
C SER A 247 -26.45 -15.62 -16.19
N LYS A 248 -25.14 -15.65 -15.91
CA LYS A 248 -24.41 -16.76 -15.29
C LYS A 248 -23.98 -16.38 -13.87
N GLN A 249 -23.79 -17.36 -12.99
CA GLN A 249 -23.42 -17.11 -11.59
C GLN A 249 -22.16 -17.89 -11.19
N VAL A 250 -21.41 -17.32 -10.24
CA VAL A 250 -20.35 -18.03 -9.53
C VAL A 250 -20.93 -18.54 -8.22
N ASP A 251 -21.01 -19.86 -8.09
CA ASP A 251 -21.63 -20.52 -6.93
C ASP A 251 -20.60 -20.97 -5.89
N LYS A 252 -19.33 -21.06 -6.31
CA LYS A 252 -18.25 -21.50 -5.44
C LYS A 252 -16.96 -20.75 -5.73
N VAL A 253 -16.24 -20.44 -4.66
CA VAL A 253 -14.84 -19.99 -4.69
C VAL A 253 -14.00 -21.10 -4.05
N ILE A 254 -12.86 -21.41 -4.65
CA ILE A 254 -11.92 -22.40 -4.13
C ILE A 254 -10.54 -21.77 -4.06
N VAL A 255 -9.99 -21.62 -2.86
CA VAL A 255 -8.60 -21.23 -2.64
C VAL A 255 -7.76 -22.50 -2.67
N ALA A 256 -6.97 -22.65 -3.74
CA ALA A 256 -6.19 -23.85 -3.99
C ALA A 256 -4.69 -23.59 -3.75
N LEU A 257 -3.93 -24.65 -3.50
CA LEU A 257 -2.48 -24.56 -3.54
C LEU A 257 -2.01 -24.44 -4.99
N ALA A 258 -1.26 -23.39 -5.32
CA ALA A 258 -0.65 -23.24 -6.63
C ALA A 258 0.37 -24.35 -6.88
N LEU A 259 0.36 -24.90 -8.09
CA LEU A 259 1.38 -25.86 -8.53
C LEU A 259 2.68 -25.12 -8.83
N SER A 260 3.82 -25.74 -8.47
CA SER A 260 5.14 -25.20 -8.81
C SER A 260 5.31 -25.10 -10.32
N GLU A 261 5.63 -23.92 -10.83
CA GLU A 261 5.95 -23.67 -12.25
C GLU A 261 7.44 -23.92 -12.56
N GLU A 262 8.16 -24.72 -11.74
CA GLU A 262 9.56 -25.06 -12.00
C GLU A 262 9.71 -25.79 -13.34
N LYS A 263 10.09 -25.04 -14.39
CA LYS A 263 10.36 -25.54 -15.76
C LYS A 263 11.62 -26.40 -15.86
N SER A 264 12.31 -26.66 -14.75
CA SER A 264 13.58 -27.34 -14.74
C SER A 264 13.38 -28.84 -14.48
N LYS A 265 14.03 -29.70 -15.28
CA LYS A 265 14.26 -31.12 -14.96
C LYS A 265 15.22 -31.25 -13.76
N ILE A 266 14.95 -30.55 -12.67
CA ILE A 266 15.74 -30.62 -11.46
C ILE A 266 15.16 -31.73 -10.59
N ASN A 267 16.07 -32.52 -10.03
CA ASN A 267 15.86 -33.72 -9.26
C ASN A 267 15.23 -33.39 -7.89
N TRP A 268 14.05 -32.78 -7.88
CA TRP A 268 13.34 -32.35 -6.67
C TRP A 268 13.09 -33.54 -5.74
N GLN A 269 12.86 -34.74 -6.31
CA GLN A 269 12.76 -35.96 -5.51
C GLN A 269 14.08 -36.31 -4.84
N GLU A 270 15.23 -36.12 -5.48
CA GLU A 270 16.53 -36.34 -4.84
C GLU A 270 16.85 -35.27 -3.80
N LYS A 271 16.49 -34.00 -4.04
CA LYS A 271 16.61 -32.94 -3.02
C LYS A 271 15.73 -33.25 -1.80
N ALA A 272 14.49 -33.66 -2.02
CA ALA A 272 13.57 -34.07 -0.95
C ALA A 272 14.07 -35.32 -0.21
N LYS A 273 14.59 -36.33 -0.92
CA LYS A 273 15.23 -37.52 -0.31
C LYS A 273 16.52 -37.16 0.43
N GLY A 274 17.29 -36.19 -0.06
CA GLY A 274 18.46 -35.61 0.61
C GLY A 274 18.07 -34.99 1.95
N TRP A 275 17.04 -34.12 1.94
CA TRP A 275 16.46 -33.55 3.15
C TRP A 275 15.99 -34.62 4.15
N LEU A 276 15.28 -35.66 3.68
CA LEU A 276 14.82 -36.78 4.53
C LEU A 276 15.95 -37.63 5.11
N SER A 277 17.06 -37.78 4.40
CA SER A 277 18.20 -38.63 4.80
C SER A 277 19.21 -37.91 5.70
N GLY A 278 18.97 -36.65 6.05
CA GLY A 278 19.90 -35.85 6.84
C GLY A 278 21.18 -35.46 6.08
N LYS A 279 21.32 -35.84 4.79
CA LYS A 279 22.28 -35.21 3.89
C LYS A 279 21.81 -33.78 3.70
N LYS A 280 22.37 -32.85 4.48
CA LYS A 280 22.33 -31.42 4.18
C LYS A 280 22.89 -31.25 2.77
N THR A 281 22.01 -31.24 1.77
CA THR A 281 22.29 -30.58 0.51
C THR A 281 22.76 -29.19 0.90
N THR A 282 24.01 -28.85 0.58
CA THR A 282 24.60 -27.51 0.68
C THR A 282 23.49 -26.47 0.59
N GLN A 283 23.32 -25.70 1.66
CA GLN A 283 22.18 -24.81 1.90
C GLN A 283 21.65 -24.25 0.57
N PRO A 284 20.38 -24.51 0.20
CA PRO A 284 19.77 -23.74 -0.86
C PRO A 284 19.94 -22.27 -0.47
N SER A 285 20.48 -21.47 -1.38
CA SER A 285 20.66 -20.03 -1.22
C SER A 285 19.50 -19.44 -0.42
N LEU A 286 19.77 -18.76 0.70
CA LEU A 286 18.73 -18.07 1.48
C LEU A 286 18.06 -16.95 0.66
N ILE A 287 18.62 -16.65 -0.52
CA ILE A 287 18.09 -15.78 -1.56
C ILE A 287 16.98 -16.51 -2.34
N ASN A 288 15.76 -16.53 -1.79
CA ASN A 288 14.55 -16.63 -2.62
C ASN A 288 14.26 -15.23 -3.18
N ALA A 289 14.33 -15.06 -4.50
CA ALA A 289 14.11 -13.77 -5.17
C ALA A 289 12.76 -13.13 -4.81
N ASP A 290 11.77 -13.94 -4.43
CA ASP A 290 10.41 -13.50 -4.06
C ASP A 290 10.33 -12.77 -2.71
N ASN A 291 11.35 -12.88 -1.84
CA ASN A 291 11.38 -12.25 -0.52
C ASN A 291 12.38 -11.09 -0.41
N LEU A 292 12.98 -10.67 -1.52
CA LEU A 292 13.95 -9.58 -1.53
C LEU A 292 13.27 -8.26 -1.91
N ILE A 293 13.68 -7.20 -1.23
CA ILE A 293 13.27 -5.84 -1.51
C ILE A 293 14.32 -5.21 -2.43
N ALA A 294 13.90 -4.72 -3.59
CA ALA A 294 14.77 -3.98 -4.51
C ALA A 294 14.91 -2.52 -4.04
N HIS A 295 16.14 -2.03 -3.94
CA HIS A 295 16.44 -0.64 -3.59
C HIS A 295 17.79 -0.22 -4.21
N ASP A 296 17.85 0.97 -4.82
CA ASP A 296 19.09 1.50 -5.44
C ASP A 296 19.78 0.54 -6.44
N GLY A 297 18.97 -0.25 -7.18
CA GLY A 297 19.47 -1.25 -8.14
C GLY A 297 20.05 -2.53 -7.51
N LEU A 298 19.93 -2.70 -6.19
CA LEU A 298 20.41 -3.83 -5.41
C LEU A 298 19.24 -4.52 -4.68
N PHE A 299 19.52 -5.68 -4.08
CA PHE A 299 18.53 -6.48 -3.34
C PHE A 299 18.85 -6.53 -1.84
N PHE A 300 17.80 -6.57 -1.02
CA PHE A 300 17.88 -6.54 0.43
C PHE A 300 16.88 -7.52 1.06
N ARG A 301 17.21 -8.10 2.21
CA ARG A 301 16.32 -9.07 2.89
C ARG A 301 15.19 -8.41 3.69
N SER A 302 15.34 -7.14 4.08
CA SER A 302 14.35 -6.46 4.92
C SER A 302 14.48 -4.93 4.90
N GLN A 303 13.46 -4.21 5.36
CA GLN A 303 13.51 -2.75 5.50
C GLN A 303 14.66 -2.26 6.43
N PRO A 304 14.95 -2.91 7.58
CA PRO A 304 16.13 -2.60 8.39
C PRO A 304 17.46 -2.69 7.64
N THR A 305 17.64 -3.69 6.74
CA THR A 305 18.84 -3.77 5.91
C THR A 305 18.97 -2.57 4.97
N ILE A 306 17.87 -2.07 4.41
CA ILE A 306 17.87 -0.85 3.58
C ILE A 306 18.25 0.38 4.40
N PHE A 307 17.76 0.51 5.64
CA PHE A 307 18.13 1.64 6.49
C PHE A 307 19.62 1.62 6.85
N LEU A 308 20.20 0.44 7.11
CA LEU A 308 21.63 0.31 7.35
C LEU A 308 22.45 0.61 6.08
N TYR A 309 21.99 0.16 4.90
CA TYR A 309 22.60 0.49 3.61
C TYR A 309 22.74 2.00 3.40
N GLU A 310 21.65 2.76 3.58
CA GLU A 310 21.67 4.22 3.44
C GLU A 310 22.58 4.88 4.48
N ALA A 311 22.62 4.35 5.71
CA ALA A 311 23.53 4.84 6.73
C ALA A 311 25.01 4.62 6.32
N LEU A 312 25.37 3.42 5.85
CA LEU A 312 26.75 3.10 5.42
C LEU A 312 27.21 4.00 4.25
N LYS A 313 26.31 4.35 3.31
CA LYS A 313 26.60 5.34 2.26
C LYS A 313 26.99 6.71 2.83
N VAL A 314 26.29 7.17 3.87
CA VAL A 314 26.60 8.45 4.53
C VAL A 314 27.99 8.42 5.19
N PHE A 315 28.39 7.27 5.76
CA PHE A 315 29.73 7.08 6.35
C PHE A 315 30.84 6.88 5.31
N LYS A 316 30.53 6.82 4.01
CA LYS A 316 31.49 6.70 2.90
C LYS A 316 32.44 5.50 3.05
N VAL A 317 31.94 4.40 3.61
CA VAL A 317 32.70 3.16 3.76
C VAL A 317 32.53 2.27 2.52
N CYS A 318 33.52 1.42 2.22
CA CYS A 318 33.37 0.39 1.20
C CYS A 318 32.64 -0.81 1.81
N PHE A 319 31.56 -1.25 1.16
CA PHE A 319 30.78 -2.39 1.61
C PHE A 319 30.07 -3.09 0.45
N ALA A 320 29.72 -4.35 0.64
CA ALA A 320 28.90 -5.14 -0.28
C ALA A 320 27.61 -5.60 0.44
N PRO A 321 26.41 -5.30 -0.07
CA PRO A 321 25.17 -5.88 0.44
C PRO A 321 24.95 -7.29 -0.11
N LEU A 322 24.42 -8.19 0.73
CA LEU A 322 24.16 -9.60 0.42
C LEU A 322 25.28 -10.33 -0.35
N PRO A 323 26.54 -10.26 0.10
CA PRO A 323 27.62 -10.97 -0.56
C PRO A 323 27.46 -12.49 -0.37
N VAL A 324 27.88 -13.25 -1.36
CA VAL A 324 27.99 -14.71 -1.27
C VAL A 324 29.47 -15.05 -1.11
N LEU A 325 29.84 -15.58 0.06
CA LEU A 325 31.20 -16.00 0.38
C LEU A 325 31.27 -17.52 0.28
N ILE A 326 32.28 -18.02 -0.44
CA ILE A 326 32.45 -19.44 -0.73
C ILE A 326 33.90 -19.83 -0.47
N LYS A 327 34.11 -20.90 0.29
CA LYS A 327 35.40 -21.57 0.45
C LYS A 327 35.32 -23.00 -0.07
N ALA A 328 36.25 -23.36 -0.94
CA ALA A 328 36.41 -24.72 -1.42
C ALA A 328 37.43 -25.44 -0.52
N ASP A 329 37.03 -26.59 0.05
CA ASP A 329 37.93 -27.45 0.83
C ASP A 329 38.39 -28.66 0.01
N GLU A 330 39.45 -29.34 0.46
CA GLU A 330 39.90 -30.60 -0.12
C GLU A 330 38.90 -31.72 0.18
N GLY A 331 38.01 -31.96 -0.79
CA GLY A 331 36.88 -32.89 -0.70
C GLY A 331 35.62 -32.20 -1.21
N GLU A 332 34.58 -32.93 -1.61
CA GLU A 332 33.35 -32.33 -2.19
C GLU A 332 32.55 -31.38 -1.25
N LYS A 333 33.11 -30.97 -0.11
CA LYS A 333 32.52 -30.01 0.83
C LYS A 333 32.89 -28.59 0.43
N THR A 334 31.88 -27.76 0.22
CA THR A 334 32.00 -26.31 0.03
C THR A 334 31.35 -25.61 1.21
N GLU A 335 32.08 -24.73 1.86
CA GLU A 335 31.54 -23.84 2.87
C GLU A 335 30.99 -22.58 2.20
N ARG A 336 29.79 -22.17 2.59
CA ARG A 336 29.08 -21.03 2.02
C ARG A 336 28.50 -20.19 3.15
N SER A 337 28.61 -18.88 3.04
CA SER A 337 28.01 -17.93 3.96
C SER A 337 27.45 -16.72 3.21
N GLU A 338 26.33 -16.19 3.67
CA GLU A 338 25.63 -15.07 3.06
C GLU A 338 25.21 -14.05 4.13
N PRO A 339 26.17 -13.26 4.66
CA PRO A 339 25.86 -12.18 5.60
C PRO A 339 25.02 -11.10 4.91
N ASP A 340 24.38 -10.23 5.69
CA ASP A 340 23.61 -9.11 5.14
C ASP A 340 24.50 -8.03 4.53
N PHE A 341 25.67 -7.80 5.15
CA PHE A 341 26.70 -6.91 4.61
C PHE A 341 28.10 -7.47 4.84
N LEU A 342 29.02 -7.14 3.94
CA LEU A 342 30.46 -7.21 4.19
C LEU A 342 31.04 -5.80 4.09
N ILE A 343 31.60 -5.30 5.19
CA ILE A 343 32.27 -4.01 5.28
C ILE A 343 33.77 -4.24 5.09
N ILE A 344 34.42 -3.39 4.28
CA ILE A 344 35.86 -3.42 4.04
C ILE A 344 36.41 -2.03 4.33
N LYS A 345 37.25 -1.90 5.36
CA LYS A 345 37.86 -0.61 5.73
C LYS A 345 39.18 -0.85 6.46
N GLN A 346 40.24 -0.15 6.03
CA GLN A 346 41.58 -0.21 6.62
C GLN A 346 42.15 -1.63 6.78
N GLY A 347 41.87 -2.51 5.81
CA GLY A 347 42.30 -3.91 5.85
C GLY A 347 41.43 -4.82 6.72
N ILE A 348 40.50 -4.27 7.49
CA ILE A 348 39.52 -5.03 8.26
C ILE A 348 38.35 -5.42 7.36
N MET A 349 38.03 -6.71 7.35
CA MET A 349 36.81 -7.27 6.77
C MET A 349 35.85 -7.61 7.89
N MET A 350 34.63 -7.07 7.84
CA MET A 350 33.61 -7.31 8.85
C MET A 350 32.30 -7.74 8.17
N ALA A 351 31.88 -8.97 8.42
CA ALA A 351 30.58 -9.49 8.04
C ALA A 351 29.52 -9.07 9.08
N ILE A 352 28.40 -8.53 8.60
CA ILE A 352 27.28 -8.09 9.42
C ILE A 352 26.09 -9.02 9.18
N GLN A 353 25.52 -9.54 10.26
CA GLN A 353 24.27 -10.28 10.23
C GLN A 353 23.20 -9.55 11.03
N ILE A 354 22.11 -9.15 10.39
CA ILE A 354 20.95 -8.57 11.05
C ILE A 354 20.04 -9.71 11.52
N LYS A 355 19.70 -9.75 12.82
CA LYS A 355 18.91 -10.82 13.44
C LYS A 355 17.62 -10.26 14.03
N ASP A 356 16.55 -11.05 13.90
CA ASP A 356 15.30 -10.83 14.63
C ASP A 356 15.29 -11.80 15.81
N THR A 357 15.23 -11.27 17.04
CA THR A 357 15.11 -12.02 18.30
C THR A 357 14.01 -13.10 18.31
N GLY A 358 13.07 -13.11 17.35
CA GLY A 358 11.95 -14.06 17.28
C GLY A 358 12.11 -15.31 16.43
N LEU A 359 13.06 -15.42 15.50
CA LEU A 359 13.17 -16.59 14.61
C LEU A 359 14.62 -17.05 14.39
N GLN A 360 14.86 -18.32 14.72
CA GLN A 360 16.09 -19.10 14.50
C GLN A 360 17.37 -18.54 15.16
N LYS A 361 17.82 -19.23 16.22
CA LYS A 361 19.24 -19.24 16.60
C LYS A 361 20.03 -19.95 15.50
N GLU A 362 20.55 -19.23 14.50
CA GLU A 362 21.74 -19.70 13.79
C GLU A 362 22.84 -19.92 14.84
N THR A 363 23.29 -21.16 14.96
CA THR A 363 24.35 -21.52 15.90
C THR A 363 25.67 -20.91 15.46
N PRO A 364 26.56 -20.51 16.39
CA PRO A 364 27.88 -19.92 16.09
C PRO A 364 28.72 -20.69 15.06
N THR A 365 28.44 -21.98 14.87
CA THR A 365 29.07 -22.89 13.92
C THR A 365 28.98 -22.49 12.44
N ASP A 366 27.98 -21.71 12.02
CA ASP A 366 27.74 -21.45 10.59
C ASP A 366 28.73 -20.43 9.96
N TYR A 367 29.46 -19.66 10.78
CA TYR A 367 30.43 -18.64 10.34
C TYR A 367 31.85 -18.88 10.86
N ASN A 368 32.11 -20.00 11.55
CA ASN A 368 33.42 -20.28 12.17
C ASN A 368 34.58 -20.24 11.17
N TRP A 369 34.33 -20.60 9.91
CA TRP A 369 35.36 -20.58 8.88
C TRP A 369 35.74 -19.17 8.43
N LEU A 370 34.80 -18.22 8.42
CA LEU A 370 35.08 -16.83 8.10
C LEU A 370 35.97 -16.19 9.17
N LEU A 371 35.73 -16.52 10.44
CA LEU A 371 36.60 -16.09 11.54
C LEU A 371 38.03 -16.61 11.35
N ASN A 372 38.19 -17.85 10.89
CA ASN A 372 39.51 -18.43 10.60
C ASN A 372 40.23 -17.74 9.41
N GLU A 373 39.48 -17.15 8.49
CA GLU A 373 40.02 -16.34 7.38
C GLU A 373 40.27 -14.87 7.78
N GLY A 374 40.11 -14.52 9.05
CA GLY A 374 40.31 -13.16 9.56
C GLY A 374 39.15 -12.20 9.30
N VAL A 375 37.97 -12.70 8.95
CA VAL A 375 36.76 -11.88 8.80
C VAL A 375 36.06 -11.78 10.15
N TYR A 376 35.89 -10.56 10.66
CA TYR A 376 35.16 -10.29 11.89
C TYR A 376 33.65 -10.44 11.66
N LEU A 377 32.92 -10.95 12.65
CA LEU A 377 31.47 -11.12 12.57
C LEU A 377 30.77 -10.26 13.62
N GLU A 378 29.88 -9.39 13.17
CA GLU A 378 29.04 -8.58 14.04
C GLU A 378 27.56 -8.89 13.81
N ASN A 379 26.84 -9.09 14.93
CA ASN A 379 25.39 -9.27 14.89
C ASN A 379 24.72 -7.94 15.23
N VAL A 380 23.74 -7.56 14.43
CA VAL A 380 22.95 -6.35 14.61
C VAL A 380 21.51 -6.76 14.86
N GLU A 381 20.90 -6.28 15.94
CA GLU A 381 19.49 -6.57 16.18
C GLU A 381 18.61 -5.72 15.24
N VAL A 382 17.51 -6.28 14.75
CA VAL A 382 16.55 -5.55 13.89
C VAL A 382 16.13 -4.22 14.53
N SER A 383 15.95 -4.19 15.86
CA SER A 383 15.58 -3.00 16.63
C SER A 383 16.61 -1.86 16.59
N GLU A 384 17.87 -2.16 16.25
CA GLU A 384 18.95 -1.17 16.08
C GLU A 384 18.91 -0.49 14.70
N CYS A 385 18.17 -1.08 13.75
CA CYS A 385 18.05 -0.60 12.39
C CYS A 385 16.59 -0.44 11.96
N ASP A 386 15.64 -0.36 12.90
CA ASP A 386 14.19 -0.27 12.58
C ASP A 386 13.74 1.10 12.02
N ASN A 387 14.64 2.09 12.05
CA ASN A 387 14.44 3.39 11.41
C ASN A 387 15.79 4.04 11.03
N GLN A 388 15.74 5.10 10.21
CA GLN A 388 16.93 5.78 9.69
C GLN A 388 17.84 6.38 10.77
N GLN A 389 17.30 6.90 11.88
CA GLN A 389 18.12 7.51 12.93
C GLN A 389 18.89 6.43 13.69
N LYS A 390 18.22 5.34 14.06
CA LYS A 390 18.87 4.21 14.72
C LYS A 390 19.90 3.53 13.81
N ALA A 391 19.59 3.34 12.53
CA ALA A 391 20.53 2.77 11.58
C ALA A 391 21.81 3.62 11.44
N LYS A 392 21.72 4.95 11.51
CA LYS A 392 22.90 5.84 11.56
C LYS A 392 23.73 5.65 12.83
N LEU A 393 23.08 5.47 13.98
CA LEU A 393 23.76 5.18 15.24
C LEU A 393 24.43 3.80 15.19
N CYS A 394 23.76 2.80 14.63
CA CYS A 394 24.30 1.46 14.42
C CYS A 394 25.52 1.50 13.50
N ALA A 395 25.44 2.14 12.34
CA ALA A 395 26.56 2.31 11.42
C ALA A 395 27.75 3.01 12.10
N ASN A 396 27.51 4.06 12.88
CA ASN A 396 28.56 4.72 13.67
C ASN A 396 29.23 3.76 14.67
N ARG A 397 28.45 2.92 15.37
CA ARG A 397 28.99 1.89 16.27
C ARG A 397 29.88 0.92 15.50
N LEU A 398 29.41 0.39 14.37
CA LEU A 398 30.19 -0.53 13.54
C LEU A 398 31.51 0.10 13.07
N MET A 399 31.50 1.38 12.66
CA MET A 399 32.72 2.07 12.28
C MET A 399 33.72 2.20 13.43
N ARG A 400 33.25 2.45 14.66
CA ARG A 400 34.12 2.49 15.84
C ARG A 400 34.74 1.14 16.16
N ILE A 401 33.98 0.04 15.99
CA ILE A 401 34.52 -1.31 16.17
C ILE A 401 35.61 -1.56 15.13
N VAL A 402 35.37 -1.23 13.86
CA VAL A 402 36.39 -1.36 12.80
C VAL A 402 37.64 -0.54 13.10
N ASP A 403 37.49 0.71 13.57
CA ASP A 403 38.62 1.57 13.91
C ASP A 403 39.44 0.98 15.08
N GLN A 404 38.77 0.40 16.07
CA GLN A 404 39.42 -0.27 17.20
C GLN A 404 40.20 -1.51 16.74
N LEU A 405 39.57 -2.39 15.96
CA LEU A 405 40.21 -3.60 15.42
C LEU A 405 41.43 -3.27 14.56
N HIS A 406 41.37 -2.18 13.79
CA HIS A 406 42.51 -1.72 13.03
C HIS A 406 43.67 -1.28 13.92
N GLN A 407 43.40 -0.58 15.03
CA GLN A 407 44.43 -0.20 16.00
C GLN A 407 45.09 -1.42 16.64
N GLU A 408 44.29 -2.41 17.07
CA GLU A 408 44.79 -3.67 17.65
C GLU A 408 45.69 -4.43 16.65
N SER A 409 45.33 -4.45 15.36
CA SER A 409 46.13 -5.10 14.31
C SER A 409 47.47 -4.43 13.99
N LEU A 410 47.70 -3.19 14.46
CA LEU A 410 48.97 -2.47 14.29
C LEU A 410 49.90 -2.63 15.51
N GLU A 411 49.36 -3.11 16.64
CA GLU A 411 50.11 -3.35 17.87
C GLU A 411 50.64 -4.80 17.98
N GLU A 412 50.06 -5.74 17.21
CA GLU A 412 50.58 -7.10 16.94
C GLU A 412 51.60 -7.13 15.80
#